data_AF-A0A6S7KG90-F1
#
_entry.id   AF-A0A6S7KG90-F1
#
_cell.length_a   1.000
_cell.length_b   1.000
_cell.length_c   1.000
_cell.angle_alpha   90.00
_cell.angle_beta   90.00
_cell.angle_gamma   90.00
#
_symmetry.space_group_name_H-M   'P 1'
#
loop_
_entity.id
_entity.type
_entity.pdbx_description
1 polymer ?
#
loop_
_entity_poly.entity_id
_entity_poly.type
_entity_poly.pdbx_seq_one_letter_code
_entity_poly.pdbx_strand_id
1 'polypeptide(L)'
;YENMNNLYQRIWAYSESNFTFDLSFDLFQGKLYSSAYISSWEVHTSQHEHYKHCLLVKAKCPSDGCNVKMLKQNLGQHIKEECQFKKQPQPIMEIGDAQLADVVEEITMLEITSYDGTYFWAIENYERRLQDAVAGRSLFINSPPFYMCQFGYKVRARVYLNGDGMGKGTHLSLFFVVMRGAYDALLPWPFQQKVSFKLINQTGGQHVIDSFRPDPNSSSFQRPTSNMNIASGCPLFVPKSMVHSRGHIKDGTVFIKIAVETNGLPIY
;
A
#
# COMPACT_ATOMS: atom_id res chain seq x y z
N TYR A 1 11.15 -9.61 -8.10
CA TYR A 1 12.13 -9.90 -7.02
C TYR A 1 13.44 -9.13 -7.14
N GLU A 2 13.78 -8.46 -8.25
CA GLU A 2 15.02 -7.65 -8.36
C GLU A 2 14.87 -6.16 -7.98
N ASN A 3 13.66 -5.64 -7.79
CA ASN A 3 13.46 -4.20 -7.57
C ASN A 3 13.44 -3.76 -6.09
N MET A 4 13.30 -4.70 -5.14
CA MET A 4 13.24 -4.36 -3.70
C MET A 4 14.61 -4.18 -3.05
N ASN A 5 15.65 -4.88 -3.53
CA ASN A 5 17.01 -4.72 -3.01
C ASN A 5 17.60 -3.34 -3.33
N ASN A 6 17.15 -2.69 -4.40
CA ASN A 6 17.65 -1.38 -4.82
C ASN A 6 17.09 -0.23 -3.94
N LEU A 7 15.88 -0.40 -3.39
CA LEU A 7 15.28 0.59 -2.49
C LEU A 7 15.94 0.55 -1.10
N TYR A 8 16.22 -0.64 -0.57
CA TYR A 8 16.94 -0.79 0.70
C TYR A 8 18.35 -0.21 0.66
N GLN A 9 19.09 -0.40 -0.45
CA GLN A 9 20.42 0.22 -0.59
C GLN A 9 20.38 1.75 -0.72
N ARG A 10 19.33 2.31 -1.34
CA ARG A 10 19.14 3.77 -1.43
C ARG A 10 18.76 4.41 -0.10
N ILE A 11 17.96 3.72 0.72
CA ILE A 11 17.62 4.19 2.08
C ILE A 11 18.85 4.12 3.01
N TRP A 12 19.70 3.10 2.85
CA TRP A 12 20.95 2.98 3.61
C TRP A 12 21.97 4.09 3.28
N ALA A 13 22.08 4.48 2.01
CA ALA A 13 22.97 5.57 1.57
C ALA A 13 22.53 6.96 2.06
N TYR A 14 21.23 7.16 2.33
CA TYR A 14 20.68 8.44 2.79
C TYR A 14 20.87 8.66 4.31
N SER A 15 21.09 7.60 5.10
CA SER A 15 21.34 7.75 6.54
C SER A 15 22.79 8.03 6.89
N GLU A 16 23.77 7.64 6.05
CA GLU A 16 25.19 7.95 6.28
C GLU A 16 25.59 9.39 5.87
N SER A 17 24.79 10.06 5.05
CA SER A 17 25.09 11.41 4.54
C SER A 17 24.70 12.56 5.49
N ASN A 18 24.04 12.27 6.63
CA ASN A 18 23.56 13.27 7.58
C ASN A 18 24.29 13.30 8.94
N PHE A 19 25.42 12.62 9.08
CA PHE A 19 26.32 12.82 10.23
C PHE A 19 27.58 13.58 9.81
N THR A 20 27.48 14.91 9.83
CA THR A 20 28.63 15.81 9.79
C THR A 20 29.46 15.62 11.05
N PHE A 21 30.61 14.96 10.95
CA PHE A 21 31.68 15.11 11.94
C PHE A 21 32.54 16.30 11.54
N ASP A 22 32.39 17.37 12.31
CA ASP A 22 33.22 18.56 12.30
C ASP A 22 34.66 18.18 12.69
N LEU A 23 35.60 18.36 11.76
CA LEU A 23 37.04 18.35 12.04
C LEU A 23 37.60 19.65 11.47
N SER A 24 37.64 20.66 12.33
CA SER A 24 38.33 21.93 12.14
C SER A 24 39.75 21.71 11.61
N PHE A 25 39.99 22.25 10.42
CA PHE A 25 41.25 22.31 9.69
C PHE A 25 42.08 23.48 10.24
N ASP A 26 43.26 23.23 10.79
CA ASP A 26 44.29 24.26 11.00
C ASP A 26 45.50 23.97 10.09
N LEU A 27 45.78 24.96 9.24
CA LEU A 27 46.76 25.02 8.15
C LEU A 27 48.19 25.35 8.63
N PHE A 28 49.14 25.29 7.68
CA PHE A 28 50.47 25.95 7.57
C PHE A 28 51.72 25.07 7.89
N GLN A 29 52.84 25.04 7.13
CA GLN A 29 53.46 25.87 6.07
C GLN A 29 54.49 25.04 5.27
N GLY A 30 54.78 25.37 4.00
CA GLY A 30 56.14 25.14 3.42
C GLY A 30 56.22 24.80 1.92
N LYS A 31 57.00 25.58 1.15
CA LYS A 31 57.14 25.64 -0.32
C LYS A 31 58.07 24.59 -0.99
N LEU A 32 57.75 24.27 -2.26
CA LEU A 32 58.57 24.02 -3.50
C LEU A 32 59.74 23.00 -3.45
N TYR A 33 59.90 21.99 -4.33
CA TYR A 33 60.28 22.07 -5.76
C TYR A 33 60.08 20.71 -6.49
N SER A 34 60.04 20.76 -7.83
CA SER A 34 59.75 19.68 -8.78
C SER A 34 60.72 18.49 -8.78
N SER A 35 60.18 17.26 -8.85
CA SER A 35 60.49 16.24 -9.88
C SER A 35 59.80 14.91 -9.52
N ALA A 36 59.26 14.21 -10.52
CA ALA A 36 58.60 12.89 -10.47
C ALA A 36 57.18 12.84 -9.82
N TYR A 37 56.17 13.24 -10.61
CA TYR A 37 54.76 12.90 -10.36
C TYR A 37 54.50 11.45 -10.81
N ILE A 38 54.74 10.48 -9.93
CA ILE A 38 54.01 9.21 -9.90
C ILE A 38 53.33 9.12 -8.52
N SER A 39 52.12 9.70 -8.50
CA SER A 39 50.97 9.47 -7.63
C SER A 39 51.19 9.14 -6.14
N SER A 40 51.65 10.14 -5.36
CA SER A 40 51.35 10.16 -3.91
C SER A 40 49.83 10.07 -3.65
N TRP A 41 49.00 10.55 -4.57
CA TRP A 41 47.53 10.48 -4.50
C TRP A 41 46.97 9.05 -4.58
N GLU A 42 47.56 8.13 -5.35
CA GLU A 42 47.07 6.74 -5.47
C GLU A 42 47.43 5.88 -4.25
N VAL A 43 48.60 6.13 -3.66
CA VAL A 43 49.00 5.48 -2.40
C VAL A 43 48.13 5.97 -1.25
N HIS A 44 47.82 7.27 -1.20
CA HIS A 44 46.92 7.84 -0.19
C HIS A 44 45.48 7.33 -0.32
N THR A 45 44.91 7.18 -1.53
CA THR A 45 43.55 6.65 -1.71
C THR A 45 43.43 5.17 -1.35
N SER A 46 44.41 4.33 -1.71
CA SER A 46 44.43 2.90 -1.35
C SER A 46 44.54 2.69 0.18
N GLN A 47 45.30 3.54 0.87
CA GLN A 47 45.44 3.50 2.32
C GLN A 47 44.16 3.99 3.03
N HIS A 48 43.48 4.99 2.45
CA HIS A 48 42.19 5.49 2.95
C HIS A 48 41.05 4.46 2.76
N GLU A 49 41.03 3.78 1.61
CA GLU A 49 40.12 2.67 1.30
C GLU A 49 40.34 1.47 2.24
N HIS A 50 41.59 1.12 2.50
CA HIS A 50 41.95 0.08 3.46
C HIS A 50 41.47 0.42 4.86
N TYR A 51 41.70 1.66 5.33
CA TYR A 51 41.35 2.08 6.70
C TYR A 51 39.84 1.96 6.99
N LYS A 52 38.97 2.16 5.99
CA LYS A 52 37.52 1.95 6.12
C LYS A 52 37.16 0.52 6.53
N HIS A 53 37.89 -0.46 6.02
CA HIS A 53 37.61 -1.89 6.20
C HIS A 53 38.60 -2.60 7.12
N CYS A 54 39.68 -1.94 7.54
CA CYS A 54 40.72 -2.53 8.36
C CYS A 54 40.23 -2.83 9.79
N LEU A 55 40.20 -4.11 10.15
CA LEU A 55 39.77 -4.57 11.46
C LEU A 55 40.79 -4.30 12.59
N LEU A 56 42.04 -4.00 12.21
CA LEU A 56 43.15 -3.72 13.12
C LEU A 56 43.28 -2.23 13.47
N VAL A 57 42.36 -1.39 12.98
CA VAL A 57 42.30 0.02 13.34
C VAL A 57 41.62 0.17 14.70
N LYS A 58 42.10 1.11 15.53
CA LYS A 58 41.44 1.46 16.79
C LYS A 58 40.20 2.31 16.52
N ALA A 59 39.03 1.83 16.94
CA ALA A 59 37.76 2.55 16.92
C ALA A 59 37.31 2.89 18.35
N LYS A 60 36.56 3.99 18.48
CA LYS A 60 35.87 4.35 19.73
C LYS A 60 34.52 3.63 19.79
N CYS A 61 34.11 3.21 20.98
CA CYS A 61 32.75 2.71 21.19
C CYS A 61 31.71 3.79 20.81
N PRO A 62 30.66 3.43 20.03
CA PRO A 62 29.62 4.39 19.60
C PRO A 62 28.58 4.68 20.69
N SER A 63 28.57 3.93 21.80
CA SER A 63 27.64 4.17 22.91
C SER A 63 27.95 5.50 23.60
N ASP A 64 26.93 6.35 23.72
CA ASP A 64 27.05 7.64 24.39
C ASP A 64 27.47 7.46 25.87
N GLY A 65 28.51 8.19 26.29
CA GLY A 65 29.15 8.00 27.61
C GLY A 65 30.24 6.93 27.68
N CYS A 66 30.40 6.06 26.66
CA CYS A 66 31.50 5.10 26.62
C CYS A 66 32.75 5.68 25.96
N ASN A 67 33.88 5.71 26.70
CA ASN A 67 35.15 6.26 26.20
C ASN A 67 36.20 5.20 25.83
N VAL A 68 35.82 3.91 25.79
CA VAL A 68 36.76 2.83 25.48
C VAL A 68 37.15 2.87 23.99
N LYS A 69 38.45 2.76 23.74
CA LYS A 69 39.05 2.63 22.40
C LYS A 69 39.68 1.25 22.27
N MET A 70 39.39 0.54 21.18
CA MET A 70 39.87 -0.83 20.94
C MET A 70 39.98 -1.11 19.45
N LEU A 71 40.59 -2.23 19.08
CA LEU A 71 40.61 -2.67 17.67
C LEU A 71 39.19 -2.92 17.16
N LYS A 72 38.89 -2.54 15.91
CA LYS A 72 37.57 -2.67 15.29
C LYS A 72 37.06 -4.12 15.33
N GLN A 73 37.94 -5.12 15.24
CA GLN A 73 37.59 -6.54 15.46
C GLN A 73 37.01 -6.84 16.85
N ASN A 74 37.44 -6.12 17.90
CA ASN A 74 37.00 -6.35 19.28
C ASN A 74 35.76 -5.51 19.63
N LEU A 75 35.39 -4.54 18.79
CA LEU A 75 34.29 -3.60 19.03
C LEU A 75 32.95 -4.31 19.22
N GLY A 76 32.68 -5.35 18.43
CA GLY A 76 31.43 -6.12 18.53
C GLY A 76 31.28 -6.86 19.86
N GLN A 77 32.36 -7.49 20.33
CA GLN A 77 32.37 -8.19 21.62
C GLN A 77 32.18 -7.20 22.78
N HIS A 78 32.90 -6.08 22.74
CA HIS A 78 32.74 -5.04 23.75
C HIS A 78 31.30 -4.52 23.85
N ILE A 79 30.67 -4.14 22.73
CA ILE A 79 29.28 -3.61 22.74
C ILE A 79 28.31 -4.64 23.33
N LYS A 80 28.52 -5.94 23.03
CA LYS A 80 27.63 -7.02 23.43
C LYS A 80 27.79 -7.38 24.92
N GLU A 81 29.02 -7.54 25.37
CA GLU A 81 29.35 -8.22 26.63
C GLU A 81 29.88 -7.27 27.72
N GLU A 82 30.60 -6.21 27.34
CA GLU A 82 31.36 -5.38 28.30
C GLU A 82 30.83 -3.95 28.45
N CYS A 83 30.17 -3.41 27.42
CA CYS A 83 29.78 -2.01 27.38
C CYS A 83 28.63 -1.72 28.35
N GLN A 84 28.96 -1.04 29.45
CA GLN A 84 27.99 -0.62 30.47
C GLN A 84 27.00 0.45 29.97
N PHE A 85 27.34 1.14 28.87
CA PHE A 85 26.50 2.16 28.23
C PHE A 85 25.74 1.62 27.02
N LYS A 86 25.72 0.29 26.79
CA LYS A 86 24.96 -0.28 25.68
C LYS A 86 23.50 0.12 25.83
N LYS A 87 22.94 0.74 24.79
CA LYS A 87 21.49 0.92 24.73
C LYS A 87 20.88 -0.48 24.68
N GLN A 88 19.96 -0.77 25.58
CA GLN A 88 19.14 -1.97 25.43
C GLN A 88 18.43 -1.85 24.07
N PRO A 89 18.35 -2.92 23.27
CA PRO A 89 17.49 -2.90 22.10
C PRO A 89 16.09 -2.51 22.59
N GLN A 90 15.64 -1.32 22.19
CA GLN A 90 14.24 -0.96 22.31
C GLN A 90 13.47 -2.08 21.60
N PRO A 91 12.41 -2.65 22.19
CA PRO A 91 11.57 -3.56 21.45
C PRO A 91 11.18 -2.86 20.16
N ILE A 92 11.56 -3.42 19.01
CA ILE A 92 10.92 -3.01 17.75
C ILE A 92 9.44 -3.21 18.03
N MET A 93 8.66 -2.14 17.98
CA MET A 93 7.23 -2.18 18.28
C MET A 93 6.64 -3.31 17.43
N GLU A 94 6.24 -4.42 18.05
CA GLU A 94 5.60 -5.52 17.35
C GLU A 94 4.25 -4.96 16.87
N ILE A 95 4.20 -4.51 15.62
CA ILE A 95 2.97 -4.09 14.99
C ILE A 95 2.13 -5.35 14.87
N GLY A 96 1.10 -5.46 15.72
CA GLY A 96 0.19 -6.60 15.68
C GLY A 96 -0.53 -6.67 14.33
N ASP A 97 -0.88 -7.88 13.89
CA ASP A 97 -1.52 -8.13 12.59
C ASP A 97 -2.74 -7.23 12.32
N ALA A 98 -3.50 -6.87 13.37
CA ALA A 98 -4.64 -5.96 13.28
C ALA A 98 -4.22 -4.52 12.91
N GLN A 99 -3.18 -3.99 13.55
CA GLN A 99 -2.67 -2.66 13.25
C GLN A 99 -2.07 -2.60 11.85
N LEU A 100 -1.39 -3.67 11.43
CA LEU A 100 -0.89 -3.79 10.07
C LEU A 100 -2.04 -3.81 9.05
N ALA A 101 -3.12 -4.53 9.34
CA ALA A 101 -4.30 -4.58 8.48
C ALA A 101 -4.97 -3.21 8.33
N ASP A 102 -5.10 -2.45 9.41
CA ASP A 102 -5.65 -1.08 9.40
C ASP A 102 -4.80 -0.15 8.52
N VAL A 103 -3.47 -0.17 8.69
CA VAL A 103 -2.54 0.62 7.88
C VAL A 103 -2.59 0.22 6.40
N VAL A 104 -2.67 -1.08 6.10
CA VAL A 104 -2.80 -1.57 4.73
C VAL A 104 -4.13 -1.12 4.11
N GLU A 105 -5.23 -1.10 4.86
CA GLU A 105 -6.53 -0.61 4.36
C GLU A 105 -6.47 0.91 4.08
N GLU A 106 -5.80 1.70 4.93
CA GLU A 106 -5.58 3.13 4.69
C GLU A 106 -4.72 3.42 3.46
N ILE A 107 -3.58 2.73 3.32
CA ILE A 107 -2.72 2.87 2.13
C ILE A 107 -3.50 2.50 0.87
N THR A 108 -4.23 1.38 0.90
CA THR A 108 -5.03 0.94 -0.24
C THR A 108 -6.08 1.99 -0.60
N MET A 109 -6.78 2.57 0.38
CA MET A 109 -7.73 3.66 0.14
C MET A 109 -7.08 4.84 -0.57
N LEU A 110 -5.88 5.26 -0.15
CA LEU A 110 -5.18 6.38 -0.74
C LEU A 110 -4.79 6.11 -2.20
N GLU A 111 -4.37 4.89 -2.52
CA GLU A 111 -4.00 4.50 -3.89
C GLU A 111 -5.19 4.44 -4.85
N ILE A 112 -6.37 4.04 -4.36
CA ILE A 112 -7.54 3.79 -5.22
C ILE A 112 -8.62 4.88 -5.14
N THR A 113 -8.44 5.88 -4.28
CA THR A 113 -9.40 6.97 -4.16
C THR A 113 -9.60 7.62 -5.52
N SER A 114 -10.86 7.68 -5.93
CA SER A 114 -11.24 8.28 -7.19
C SER A 114 -11.50 9.76 -7.01
N TYR A 115 -11.04 10.55 -7.99
CA TYR A 115 -11.35 11.97 -8.10
C TYR A 115 -12.45 12.26 -9.12
N ASP A 116 -12.86 11.26 -9.90
CA ASP A 116 -13.87 11.38 -10.96
C ASP A 116 -15.13 10.51 -10.70
N GLY A 117 -15.23 9.93 -9.49
CA GLY A 117 -16.33 9.03 -9.12
C GLY A 117 -16.24 7.64 -9.76
N THR A 118 -15.09 7.26 -10.33
CA THR A 118 -14.88 5.95 -10.93
C THR A 118 -13.79 5.12 -10.26
N TYR A 119 -14.08 3.84 -10.05
CA TYR A 119 -13.15 2.87 -9.48
C TYR A 119 -13.10 1.61 -10.34
N PHE A 120 -11.90 1.10 -10.59
CA PHE A 120 -11.66 -0.17 -11.29
C PHE A 120 -11.21 -1.23 -10.29
N TRP A 121 -12.00 -2.28 -10.18
CA TRP A 121 -11.73 -3.40 -9.29
C TRP A 121 -11.27 -4.61 -10.09
N ALA A 122 -10.04 -5.06 -9.84
CA ALA A 122 -9.50 -6.31 -10.33
C ALA A 122 -9.83 -7.46 -9.37
N ILE A 123 -10.47 -8.50 -9.88
CA ILE A 123 -10.71 -9.76 -9.16
C ILE A 123 -9.86 -10.84 -9.80
N GLU A 124 -8.71 -11.07 -9.20
CA GLU A 124 -7.75 -12.10 -9.61
C GLU A 124 -8.15 -13.50 -9.12
N ASN A 125 -7.61 -14.54 -9.75
CA ASN A 125 -7.87 -15.93 -9.41
C ASN A 125 -9.37 -16.28 -9.45
N TYR A 126 -10.08 -15.75 -10.45
CA TYR A 126 -11.53 -15.85 -10.59
C TYR A 126 -12.06 -17.28 -10.42
N GLU A 127 -11.46 -18.24 -11.13
CA GLU A 127 -11.93 -19.64 -11.13
C GLU A 127 -11.85 -20.27 -9.73
N ARG A 128 -10.72 -20.09 -9.04
CA ARG A 128 -10.54 -20.57 -7.66
C ARG A 128 -11.57 -19.93 -6.73
N ARG A 129 -11.74 -18.61 -6.82
CA ARG A 129 -12.70 -17.87 -5.97
C ARG A 129 -14.14 -18.27 -6.26
N LEU A 130 -14.48 -18.57 -7.52
CA LEU A 130 -15.78 -19.10 -7.89
C LEU A 130 -16.01 -20.49 -7.28
N GLN A 131 -15.01 -21.37 -7.34
CA GLN A 131 -15.08 -22.69 -6.69
C GLN A 131 -15.26 -22.57 -5.17
N ASP A 132 -14.56 -21.64 -4.52
CA ASP A 132 -14.75 -21.35 -3.10
C ASP A 132 -16.16 -20.86 -2.78
N ALA A 133 -16.75 -20.03 -3.64
CA ALA A 133 -18.13 -19.57 -3.51
C ALA A 133 -19.17 -20.68 -3.74
N VAL A 134 -18.94 -21.56 -4.72
CA VAL A 134 -19.79 -22.73 -4.97
C VAL A 134 -19.73 -23.73 -3.81
N ALA A 135 -18.54 -23.94 -3.25
CA ALA A 135 -18.33 -24.81 -2.09
C ALA A 135 -18.78 -24.19 -0.76
N GLY A 136 -19.24 -22.93 -0.76
CA GLY A 136 -19.67 -22.22 0.44
C GLY A 136 -18.55 -21.76 1.37
N ARG A 137 -17.28 -21.87 0.96
CA ARG A 137 -16.11 -21.43 1.75
C ARG A 137 -16.00 -19.92 1.82
N SER A 138 -16.35 -19.22 0.74
CA SER A 138 -16.34 -17.76 0.67
C SER A 138 -17.47 -17.27 -0.23
N LEU A 139 -18.58 -16.84 0.38
CA LEU A 139 -19.81 -16.50 -0.35
C LEU A 139 -19.69 -15.22 -1.18
N PHE A 140 -18.91 -14.26 -0.70
CA PHE A 140 -18.71 -12.99 -1.36
C PHE A 140 -17.29 -12.47 -1.16
N ILE A 141 -16.91 -11.52 -2.02
CA ILE A 141 -15.67 -10.77 -1.91
C ILE A 141 -16.05 -9.30 -1.82
N ASN A 142 -15.39 -8.56 -0.94
CA ASN A 142 -15.52 -7.11 -0.93
C ASN A 142 -14.32 -6.48 -1.64
N SER A 143 -14.55 -5.42 -2.43
CA SER A 143 -13.46 -4.54 -2.85
C SER A 143 -12.86 -3.84 -1.63
N PRO A 144 -11.61 -3.36 -1.68
CA PRO A 144 -11.15 -2.38 -0.71
C PRO A 144 -12.13 -1.18 -0.67
N PRO A 145 -12.27 -0.50 0.49
CA PRO A 145 -13.03 0.74 0.55
C PRO A 145 -12.36 1.82 -0.27
N PHE A 146 -13.14 2.75 -0.80
CA PHE A 146 -12.65 3.87 -1.58
C PHE A 146 -13.57 5.07 -1.43
N TYR A 147 -13.04 6.26 -1.69
CA TYR A 147 -13.83 7.48 -1.78
C TYR A 147 -14.16 7.80 -3.24
N MET A 148 -15.36 8.34 -3.46
CA MET A 148 -15.83 8.75 -4.79
C MET A 148 -15.31 10.15 -5.21
N CYS A 149 -14.90 10.94 -4.24
CA CYS A 149 -14.19 12.21 -4.40
C CYS A 149 -13.37 12.46 -3.12
N GLN A 150 -12.40 13.39 -3.16
CA GLN A 150 -11.42 13.63 -2.09
C GLN A 150 -12.03 13.79 -0.67
N PHE A 151 -13.21 14.41 -0.57
CA PHE A 151 -13.95 14.61 0.68
C PHE A 151 -15.36 13.99 0.63
N GLY A 152 -15.51 12.90 -0.14
CA GLY A 152 -16.80 12.30 -0.46
C GLY A 152 -17.25 11.16 0.45
N TYR A 153 -18.27 10.46 -0.01
CA TYR A 153 -18.75 9.24 0.64
C TYR A 153 -17.69 8.14 0.60
N LYS A 154 -17.48 7.48 1.74
CA LYS A 154 -16.71 6.24 1.82
C LYS A 154 -17.61 5.08 1.40
N VAL A 155 -17.17 4.31 0.43
CA VAL A 155 -17.98 3.21 -0.14
C VAL A 155 -17.12 2.01 -0.47
N ARG A 156 -17.75 0.87 -0.71
CA ARG A 156 -17.09 -0.31 -1.29
C ARG A 156 -18.08 -1.09 -2.16
N ALA A 157 -17.57 -1.98 -2.99
CA ALA A 157 -18.38 -2.95 -3.72
C ALA A 157 -18.29 -4.33 -3.07
N ARG A 158 -19.35 -5.12 -3.27
CA ARG A 158 -19.41 -6.54 -2.88
C ARG A 158 -19.86 -7.37 -4.07
N VAL A 159 -19.18 -8.47 -4.32
CA VAL A 159 -19.52 -9.42 -5.39
C VAL A 159 -19.81 -10.80 -4.82
N TYR A 160 -20.85 -11.44 -5.35
CA TYR A 160 -21.14 -12.85 -5.14
C TYR A 160 -20.91 -13.56 -6.47
N LEU A 161 -19.76 -14.23 -6.60
CA LEU A 161 -19.39 -14.90 -7.86
C LEU A 161 -20.34 -16.04 -8.22
N ASN A 162 -20.91 -16.70 -7.21
CA ASN A 162 -21.94 -17.72 -7.37
C ASN A 162 -23.36 -17.19 -7.12
N GLY A 163 -23.55 -15.87 -7.18
CA GLY A 163 -24.84 -15.21 -7.08
C GLY A 163 -25.43 -15.14 -5.68
N ASP A 164 -26.36 -14.21 -5.50
CA ASP A 164 -27.13 -14.00 -4.28
C ASP A 164 -28.62 -13.74 -4.58
N GLY A 165 -29.48 -14.03 -3.61
CA GLY A 165 -30.93 -13.87 -3.74
C GLY A 165 -31.49 -14.58 -4.98
N MET A 166 -32.19 -13.84 -5.84
CA MET A 166 -32.79 -14.34 -7.08
C MET A 166 -31.75 -14.84 -8.11
N GLY A 167 -30.49 -14.39 -8.02
CA GLY A 167 -29.40 -14.80 -8.92
C GLY A 167 -28.56 -15.95 -8.41
N LYS A 168 -28.87 -16.50 -7.23
CA LYS A 168 -28.07 -17.55 -6.58
C LYS A 168 -27.87 -18.76 -7.50
N GLY A 169 -26.62 -19.16 -7.67
CA GLY A 169 -26.17 -20.28 -8.49
C GLY A 169 -26.13 -20.01 -10.01
N THR A 170 -26.80 -18.97 -10.49
CA THR A 170 -27.03 -18.73 -11.93
C THR A 170 -26.34 -17.48 -12.46
N HIS A 171 -26.25 -16.44 -11.65
CA HIS A 171 -25.69 -15.13 -12.00
C HIS A 171 -24.49 -14.81 -11.11
N LEU A 172 -23.65 -13.88 -11.57
CA LEU A 172 -22.77 -13.11 -10.72
C LEU A 172 -23.56 -11.89 -10.25
N SER A 173 -23.61 -11.66 -8.93
CA SER A 173 -24.35 -10.55 -8.33
C SER A 173 -23.39 -9.46 -7.83
N LEU A 174 -23.75 -8.20 -8.03
CA LEU A 174 -22.95 -7.05 -7.59
C LEU A 174 -23.76 -6.11 -6.70
N PHE A 175 -23.14 -5.66 -5.62
CA PHE A 175 -23.75 -4.77 -4.66
C PHE A 175 -22.83 -3.62 -4.31
N PHE A 176 -23.45 -2.48 -4.01
CA PHE A 176 -22.85 -1.27 -3.51
C PHE A 176 -23.06 -1.20 -2.00
N VAL A 177 -22.05 -0.77 -1.27
CA VAL A 177 -22.09 -0.65 0.18
C VAL A 177 -21.62 0.75 0.57
N VAL A 178 -22.52 1.50 1.21
CA VAL A 178 -22.16 2.76 1.86
C VAL A 178 -21.49 2.44 3.20
N MET A 179 -20.35 3.07 3.47
CA MET A 179 -19.58 2.90 4.69
C MET A 179 -19.53 4.21 5.47
N ARG A 180 -19.33 4.11 6.78
CA ARG A 180 -19.09 5.28 7.62
C ARG A 180 -17.79 5.97 7.21
N GLY A 181 -17.89 7.21 6.76
CA GLY A 181 -16.78 8.06 6.34
C GLY A 181 -16.43 9.15 7.35
N ALA A 182 -15.24 9.71 7.23
CA ALA A 182 -14.81 10.86 8.05
C ALA A 182 -15.62 12.14 7.75
N TYR A 183 -16.13 12.26 6.51
CA TYR A 183 -16.81 13.45 6.01
C TYR A 183 -18.34 13.36 6.05
N ASP A 184 -18.91 12.29 6.63
CA ASP A 184 -20.37 12.04 6.63
C ASP A 184 -21.20 13.20 7.21
N ALA A 185 -20.62 14.03 8.09
CA ALA A 185 -21.29 15.20 8.66
C ALA A 185 -21.44 16.37 7.67
N LEU A 186 -20.65 16.41 6.59
CA LEU A 186 -20.63 17.47 5.58
C LEU A 186 -21.38 17.09 4.30
N LEU A 187 -21.81 15.84 4.19
CA LEU A 187 -22.42 15.27 3.00
C LEU A 187 -23.95 15.24 3.11
N PRO A 188 -24.68 15.41 2.00
CA PRO A 188 -26.13 15.28 2.00
C PRO A 188 -26.57 13.83 2.26
N TRP A 189 -27.69 13.65 2.94
CA TRP A 189 -28.27 12.33 3.20
C TRP A 189 -29.78 12.34 2.94
N PRO A 190 -30.38 11.23 2.48
CA PRO A 190 -29.73 9.95 2.14
C PRO A 190 -28.89 10.02 0.85
N PHE A 191 -27.99 9.04 0.66
CA PHE A 191 -27.18 8.89 -0.57
C PHE A 191 -28.10 8.64 -1.76
N GLN A 192 -28.03 9.50 -2.78
CA GLN A 192 -28.97 9.52 -3.92
C GLN A 192 -28.28 9.46 -5.29
N GLN A 193 -26.95 9.31 -5.32
CA GLN A 193 -26.21 9.34 -6.57
C GLN A 193 -26.40 8.04 -7.35
N LYS A 194 -26.63 8.15 -8.66
CA LYS A 194 -26.76 6.97 -9.53
C LYS A 194 -25.47 6.17 -9.51
N VAL A 195 -25.59 4.87 -9.26
CA VAL A 195 -24.48 3.92 -9.26
C VAL A 195 -24.56 3.09 -10.54
N SER A 196 -23.44 2.95 -11.24
CA SER A 196 -23.31 2.11 -12.43
C SER A 196 -22.21 1.08 -12.25
N PHE A 197 -22.54 -0.19 -12.48
CA PHE A 197 -21.58 -1.28 -12.57
C PHE A 197 -21.32 -1.64 -14.02
N LYS A 198 -20.06 -1.91 -14.34
CA LYS A 198 -19.65 -2.33 -15.68
C LYS A 198 -18.65 -3.48 -15.60
N LEU A 199 -19.04 -4.64 -16.12
CA LEU A 199 -18.13 -5.76 -16.34
C LEU A 199 -17.33 -5.51 -17.60
N ILE A 200 -16.02 -5.39 -17.47
CA ILE A 200 -15.13 -5.11 -18.58
C ILE A 200 -15.00 -6.35 -19.47
N ASN A 201 -14.96 -6.11 -20.77
CA ASN A 201 -14.64 -7.10 -21.78
C ASN A 201 -13.20 -6.81 -22.18
N GLN A 202 -12.33 -7.81 -22.07
CA GLN A 202 -10.89 -7.62 -22.18
C GLN A 202 -10.36 -7.99 -23.58
N THR A 203 -11.26 -8.36 -24.50
CA THR A 203 -10.95 -8.74 -25.88
C THR A 203 -11.60 -7.81 -26.91
N GLY A 204 -12.02 -6.61 -26.48
CA GLY A 204 -12.66 -5.61 -27.36
C GLY A 204 -14.12 -5.88 -27.69
N GLY A 205 -14.75 -6.88 -27.05
CA GLY A 205 -16.18 -7.14 -27.18
C GLY A 205 -17.05 -6.21 -26.33
N GLN A 206 -18.35 -6.48 -26.28
CA GLN A 206 -19.30 -5.68 -25.51
C GLN A 206 -19.10 -5.87 -23.99
N HIS A 207 -19.17 -4.75 -23.28
CA HIS A 207 -19.24 -4.73 -21.82
C HIS A 207 -20.66 -5.03 -21.34
N VAL A 208 -20.79 -5.60 -20.14
CA VAL A 208 -22.08 -5.69 -19.45
C VAL A 208 -22.20 -4.50 -18.52
N ILE A 209 -23.30 -3.75 -18.60
CA ILE A 209 -23.53 -2.54 -17.81
C ILE A 209 -24.91 -2.67 -17.16
N ASP A 210 -24.97 -2.35 -15.88
CA ASP A 210 -26.24 -2.17 -15.16
C ASP A 210 -26.10 -0.99 -14.21
N SER A 211 -27.19 -0.29 -13.96
CA SER A 211 -27.17 0.90 -13.11
C SER A 211 -28.47 1.04 -12.34
N PHE A 212 -28.37 1.58 -11.13
CA PHE A 212 -29.53 1.84 -10.29
C PHE A 212 -29.42 3.23 -9.65
N ARG A 213 -30.59 3.78 -9.29
CA ARG A 213 -30.69 4.95 -8.43
C ARG A 213 -31.06 4.49 -7.02
N PRO A 214 -30.30 4.88 -5.99
CA PRO A 214 -30.62 4.59 -4.60
C PRO A 214 -32.06 4.98 -4.25
N ASP A 215 -32.77 4.12 -3.51
CA ASP A 215 -34.06 4.45 -2.91
C ASP A 215 -33.84 5.25 -1.61
N PRO A 216 -34.30 6.52 -1.52
CA PRO A 216 -34.16 7.35 -0.32
C PRO A 216 -34.80 6.75 0.94
N ASN A 217 -35.73 5.80 0.82
CA ASN A 217 -36.38 5.15 1.96
C ASN A 217 -35.63 3.89 2.43
N SER A 218 -34.68 3.39 1.64
CA SER A 218 -33.91 2.20 1.99
C SER A 218 -32.87 2.51 3.06
N SER A 219 -32.76 1.62 4.05
CA SER A 219 -31.73 1.70 5.09
C SER A 219 -30.30 1.57 4.53
N SER A 220 -30.13 0.99 3.34
CA SER A 220 -28.83 0.88 2.66
C SER A 220 -28.17 2.22 2.36
N PHE A 221 -28.97 3.28 2.18
CA PHE A 221 -28.49 4.58 1.69
C PHE A 221 -28.66 5.71 2.71
N GLN A 222 -29.13 5.40 3.92
CA GLN A 222 -29.15 6.36 5.02
C GLN A 222 -27.73 6.66 5.50
N ARG A 223 -27.58 7.74 6.27
CA ARG A 223 -26.32 8.05 6.95
C ARG A 223 -25.89 6.85 7.81
N PRO A 224 -24.69 6.29 7.62
CA PRO A 224 -24.23 5.13 8.37
C PRO A 224 -24.19 5.37 9.87
N THR A 225 -24.81 4.45 10.62
CA THR A 225 -24.72 4.38 12.09
C THR A 225 -23.73 3.32 12.56
N SER A 226 -23.40 2.36 11.68
CA SER A 226 -22.39 1.32 11.86
C SER A 226 -21.27 1.48 10.82
N ASN A 227 -20.27 0.58 10.83
CA ASN A 227 -19.16 0.64 9.87
C ASN A 227 -19.62 0.48 8.40
N MET A 228 -20.68 -0.30 8.16
CA MET A 228 -21.20 -0.59 6.83
C MET A 228 -22.72 -0.69 6.87
N ASN A 229 -23.39 -0.05 5.92
CA ASN A 229 -24.81 -0.27 5.67
C ASN A 229 -25.07 -1.62 5.00
N ILE A 230 -26.36 -1.97 4.90
CA ILE A 230 -26.80 -3.15 4.15
C ILE A 230 -26.47 -2.97 2.67
N ALA A 231 -25.83 -3.97 2.05
CA ALA A 231 -25.47 -3.94 0.64
C ALA A 231 -26.73 -3.89 -0.26
N SER A 232 -26.69 -3.08 -1.31
CA SER A 232 -27.79 -2.95 -2.28
C SER A 232 -27.26 -2.85 -3.71
N GLY A 233 -27.93 -3.49 -4.67
CA GLY A 233 -27.45 -3.55 -6.05
C GLY A 233 -28.21 -4.56 -6.90
N CYS A 234 -27.48 -5.26 -7.76
CA CYS A 234 -28.00 -6.03 -8.89
C CYS A 234 -27.81 -7.53 -8.65
N PRO A 235 -28.82 -8.25 -8.10
CA PRO A 235 -28.72 -9.69 -7.88
C PRO A 235 -28.60 -10.49 -9.19
N LEU A 236 -29.15 -9.97 -10.30
CA LEU A 236 -29.12 -10.60 -11.63
C LEU A 236 -28.17 -9.88 -12.60
N PHE A 237 -27.05 -9.33 -12.11
CA PHE A 237 -26.18 -8.46 -12.91
C PHE A 237 -25.68 -9.11 -14.21
N VAL A 238 -25.15 -10.34 -14.16
CA VAL A 238 -24.71 -11.05 -15.38
C VAL A 238 -24.85 -12.56 -15.21
N PRO A 239 -25.39 -13.29 -16.21
CA PRO A 239 -25.40 -14.75 -16.18
C PRO A 239 -23.97 -15.30 -16.14
N LYS A 240 -23.72 -16.33 -15.31
CA LYS A 240 -22.37 -16.93 -15.19
C LYS A 240 -21.83 -17.41 -16.54
N SER A 241 -22.68 -18.01 -17.36
CA SER A 241 -22.32 -18.49 -18.70
C SER A 241 -21.74 -17.38 -19.59
N MET A 242 -22.23 -16.14 -19.44
CA MET A 242 -21.74 -14.99 -20.20
C MET A 242 -20.35 -14.56 -19.75
N VAL A 243 -20.07 -14.60 -18.45
CA VAL A 243 -18.74 -14.25 -17.91
C VAL A 243 -17.65 -15.15 -18.49
N HIS A 244 -17.91 -16.47 -18.58
CA HIS A 244 -16.94 -17.44 -19.12
C HIS A 244 -16.80 -17.41 -20.64
N SER A 245 -17.85 -17.07 -21.39
CA SER A 245 -17.88 -17.27 -22.85
C SER A 245 -17.53 -16.02 -23.67
N ARG A 246 -17.48 -14.82 -23.07
CA ARG A 246 -17.42 -13.56 -23.83
C ARG A 246 -16.19 -12.69 -23.58
N GLY A 247 -15.06 -13.27 -23.16
CA GLY A 247 -13.81 -12.51 -23.01
C GLY A 247 -13.79 -11.55 -21.81
N HIS A 248 -14.64 -11.79 -20.80
CA HIS A 248 -14.63 -11.03 -19.54
C HIS A 248 -13.55 -11.52 -18.57
N ILE A 249 -13.07 -12.75 -18.74
CA ILE A 249 -11.96 -13.33 -17.99
C ILE A 249 -10.73 -13.37 -18.90
N LYS A 250 -9.63 -12.80 -18.44
CA LYS A 250 -8.31 -12.88 -19.08
C LYS A 250 -7.26 -13.03 -17.99
N ASP A 251 -6.30 -13.93 -18.18
CA ASP A 251 -5.23 -14.22 -17.20
C ASP A 251 -5.78 -14.48 -15.79
N GLY A 252 -6.89 -15.23 -15.71
CA GLY A 252 -7.57 -15.54 -14.45
C GLY A 252 -8.22 -14.35 -13.74
N THR A 253 -8.32 -13.18 -14.39
CA THR A 253 -8.74 -11.92 -13.79
C THR A 253 -9.98 -11.36 -14.46
N VAL A 254 -10.88 -10.80 -13.65
CA VAL A 254 -12.07 -10.05 -14.07
C VAL A 254 -11.96 -8.61 -13.59
N PHE A 255 -12.32 -7.65 -14.44
CA PHE A 255 -12.38 -6.24 -14.06
C PHE A 255 -13.81 -5.73 -14.00
N ILE A 256 -14.15 -5.08 -12.89
CA ILE A 256 -15.42 -4.38 -12.70
C ILE A 256 -15.12 -2.90 -12.54
N LYS A 257 -15.71 -2.06 -13.38
CA LYS A 257 -15.75 -0.62 -13.17
C LYS A 257 -17.01 -0.28 -12.38
N ILE A 258 -16.83 0.46 -11.29
CA ILE A 258 -17.91 1.11 -10.55
C ILE A 258 -17.83 2.60 -10.85
N ALA A 259 -18.95 3.22 -11.20
CA ALA A 259 -19.04 4.65 -11.43
C ALA A 259 -20.22 5.23 -10.67
N VAL A 260 -20.01 6.35 -9.98
CA VAL A 260 -21.06 7.11 -9.31
C VAL A 260 -21.15 8.50 -9.91
N GLU A 261 -22.38 8.91 -10.24
CA GLU A 261 -22.62 10.27 -10.71
C GLU A 261 -22.28 11.26 -9.59
N THR A 262 -21.34 12.18 -9.83
CA THR A 262 -20.91 13.18 -8.83
C THR A 262 -21.65 14.51 -8.95
N ASN A 263 -22.55 14.63 -9.94
CA ASN A 263 -23.35 15.84 -10.17
C ASN A 263 -24.16 16.21 -8.92
N GLY A 264 -24.06 17.48 -8.50
CA GLY A 264 -24.79 17.99 -7.33
C GLY A 264 -24.17 17.67 -5.98
N LEU A 265 -23.01 17.00 -5.94
CA LEU A 265 -22.24 16.87 -4.70
C LEU A 265 -21.47 18.16 -4.39
N PRO A 266 -21.33 18.53 -3.10
CA PRO A 266 -20.49 19.66 -2.72
C PRO A 266 -19.05 19.43 -3.20
N ILE A 267 -18.48 20.42 -3.87
CA ILE A 267 -17.06 20.47 -4.18
C ILE A 267 -16.44 21.32 -3.07
N TYR A 268 -15.76 20.66 -2.12
CA TYR A 268 -14.98 21.32 -1.06
C TYR A 268 -13.51 21.39 -1.47
#